data_AF-A0A140E3L7-F1
#
_entry.id   AF-A0A140E3L7-F1
#
_cell.length_a   1.000
_cell.length_b   1.000
_cell.length_c   1.000
_cell.angle_alpha   90.00
_cell.angle_beta   90.00
_cell.angle_gamma   90.00
#
_symmetry.space_group_name_H-M   'P 1'
#
loop_
_entity.id
_entity.type
_entity.pdbx_description
1 polymer ?
#
loop_
_entity_poly.entity_id
_entity_poly.type
_entity_poly.pdbx_seq_one_letter_code
_entity_poly.pdbx_strand_id
1 'polypeptide(L)'
;MVEILTWLILLGADGQFKWVALLITLAAYLIVVWLTVSATWRWLGEHRYRYLAVALELMVLLVLPTGYFANHRSQKQQAIDTKRATMTKALDRYHELCEGAGEKIYRTVDDVEGVFLMKLEFDENSDINQYSSNAKSPYESLGDFDRSGLYKNNHETGYMSFDGYIASFLRDKAISDRSPIKEVKKIEPRPAFRYVEAIDPADHQRYRYTGSWQTVDTNDWNKWSKLIDQWGYIPREMQEPVNWIDGVRVQFVLTREPPGDPPPRYGVTYDDLETPEERQMWIAGSSLKVVDLQTGELLGERIGYLHDRGGGSAAAYRQPWSFAKTERGWSCPAQRVVGHSKHDFILKILHPRSRESQ
;
A
#
# COMPACT_ATOMS: atom_id res chain seq x y z
N MET A 1 42.98 13.56 -8.52
CA MET A 1 43.03 12.44 -7.56
C MET A 1 41.69 12.10 -6.91
N VAL A 2 40.81 13.06 -6.63
CA VAL A 2 39.50 12.81 -5.97
C VAL A 2 38.51 12.06 -6.87
N GLU A 3 38.45 12.35 -8.18
CA GLU A 3 37.51 11.68 -9.10
C GLU A 3 37.87 10.21 -9.39
N ILE A 4 39.16 9.85 -9.45
CA ILE A 4 39.61 8.47 -9.74
C ILE A 4 39.23 7.51 -8.59
N LEU A 5 39.30 8.00 -7.34
CA LEU A 5 38.87 7.25 -6.16
C LEU A 5 37.35 7.11 -6.08
N THR A 6 36.61 8.00 -6.73
CA THR A 6 35.14 7.98 -6.81
C THR A 6 34.66 6.95 -7.85
N TRP A 7 35.37 6.81 -8.97
CA TRP A 7 35.11 5.78 -9.98
C TRP A 7 35.38 4.34 -9.49
N LEU A 8 36.34 4.15 -8.58
CA LEU A 8 36.67 2.83 -8.00
C LEU A 8 35.66 2.32 -6.96
N ILE A 9 34.81 3.20 -6.43
CA ILE A 9 33.71 2.82 -5.53
C ILE A 9 32.42 2.54 -6.33
N LEU A 10 32.28 3.11 -7.53
CA LEU A 10 31.11 2.94 -8.41
C LEU A 10 31.14 1.67 -9.27
N LEU A 11 32.33 1.18 -9.63
CA LEU A 11 32.47 -0.12 -10.28
C LEU A 11 32.50 -1.20 -9.18
N GLY A 12 31.39 -1.92 -9.04
CA GLY A 12 31.21 -3.04 -8.11
C GLY A 12 32.18 -4.20 -8.38
N ALA A 13 33.45 -3.99 -8.06
CA ALA A 13 34.49 -4.99 -8.20
C ALA A 13 34.39 -5.93 -6.98
N ASP A 14 34.06 -7.19 -7.25
CA ASP A 14 34.05 -8.26 -6.27
C ASP A 14 35.39 -8.33 -5.53
N GLY A 15 35.34 -8.76 -4.26
CA GLY A 15 36.38 -8.52 -3.23
C GLY A 15 37.84 -8.81 -3.59
N GLN A 16 38.11 -9.57 -4.65
CA GLN A 16 39.48 -9.84 -5.14
C GLN A 16 40.11 -8.64 -5.87
N PHE A 17 39.34 -7.79 -6.54
CA PHE A 17 39.89 -6.68 -7.34
C PHE A 17 40.07 -5.37 -6.55
N LYS A 18 39.47 -5.27 -5.35
CA LYS A 18 39.61 -4.09 -4.47
C LYS A 18 41.06 -3.85 -4.04
N TRP A 19 41.83 -4.91 -3.79
CA TRP A 19 43.24 -4.81 -3.39
C TRP A 19 44.13 -4.32 -4.53
N VAL A 20 43.87 -4.78 -5.76
CA VAL A 20 44.63 -4.33 -6.95
C VAL A 20 44.40 -2.84 -7.20
N ALA A 21 43.14 -2.39 -7.11
CA ALA A 21 42.81 -0.97 -7.20
C ALA A 21 43.46 -0.12 -6.10
N LEU A 22 43.51 -0.64 -4.87
CA LEU A 22 44.14 0.03 -3.74
C LEU A 22 45.67 0.14 -3.93
N LEU A 23 46.30 -0.90 -4.48
CA LEU A 23 47.73 -0.87 -4.83
C LEU A 23 48.03 0.11 -5.97
N ILE A 24 47.21 0.17 -7.01
CA ILE A 24 47.37 1.11 -8.12
C ILE A 24 47.22 2.56 -7.63
N THR A 25 46.20 2.84 -6.81
CA THR A 25 45.97 4.18 -6.25
C THR A 25 47.08 4.60 -5.29
N LEU A 26 47.58 3.68 -4.46
CA LEU A 26 48.74 3.90 -3.60
C LEU A 26 50.00 4.18 -4.42
N ALA A 27 50.27 3.39 -5.47
CA ALA A 27 51.41 3.59 -6.35
C ALA A 27 51.34 4.95 -7.07
N ALA A 28 50.18 5.31 -7.62
CA ALA A 28 49.96 6.61 -8.24
C ALA A 28 50.18 7.77 -7.25
N TYR A 29 49.67 7.63 -6.01
CA TYR A 29 49.90 8.61 -4.95
C TYR A 29 51.40 8.76 -4.64
N LEU A 30 52.11 7.65 -4.45
CA LEU A 30 53.56 7.65 -4.17
C LEU A 30 54.37 8.26 -5.31
N ILE A 31 53.98 8.03 -6.58
CA ILE A 31 54.60 8.66 -7.75
C ILE A 31 54.40 10.18 -7.71
N VAL A 32 53.19 10.66 -7.39
CA VAL A 32 52.93 12.09 -7.24
C VAL A 32 53.78 12.69 -6.13
N VAL A 33 53.82 12.08 -4.95
CA VAL A 33 54.68 12.53 -3.84
C VAL A 33 56.14 12.58 -4.26
N TRP A 34 56.63 11.55 -4.96
CA TRP A 34 58.02 11.50 -5.43
C TRP A 34 58.33 12.60 -6.45
N LEU A 35 57.45 12.84 -7.41
CA LEU A 35 57.62 13.89 -8.42
C LEU A 35 57.63 15.28 -7.79
N THR A 36 56.73 15.55 -6.85
CA THR A 36 56.60 16.88 -6.25
C THR A 36 57.73 17.16 -5.25
N VAL A 37 58.12 16.18 -4.42
CA VAL A 37 59.28 16.28 -3.52
C VAL A 37 60.60 16.39 -4.30
N SER A 38 60.77 15.64 -5.40
CA SER A 38 61.98 15.73 -6.23
C SER A 38 62.07 17.07 -6.97
N ALA A 39 60.94 17.63 -7.40
CA ALA A 39 60.90 18.97 -7.99
C ALA A 39 61.27 20.05 -6.96
N THR A 40 60.67 20.03 -5.76
CA THR A 40 60.99 21.00 -4.69
C THR A 40 62.46 20.91 -4.26
N TRP A 41 63.03 19.71 -4.21
CA TRP A 41 64.45 19.52 -3.89
C TRP A 41 65.41 20.08 -4.95
N ARG A 42 65.04 20.02 -6.24
CA ARG A 42 65.86 20.52 -7.36
C ARG A 42 65.78 22.03 -7.54
N TRP A 43 64.68 22.66 -7.13
CA TRP A 43 64.39 24.06 -7.45
C TRP A 43 64.85 25.06 -6.38
N LEU A 44 64.89 24.65 -5.10
CA LEU A 44 65.37 25.49 -4.01
C LEU A 44 66.90 25.42 -3.90
N GLY A 45 67.61 26.55 -3.98
CA GLY A 45 69.09 26.59 -3.95
C GLY A 45 69.71 26.34 -2.57
N GLU A 46 69.06 26.82 -1.50
CA GLU A 46 69.59 26.75 -0.13
C GLU A 46 69.11 25.51 0.63
N HIS A 47 70.06 24.76 1.20
CA HIS A 47 69.79 23.50 1.90
C HIS A 47 68.78 23.63 3.05
N ARG A 48 68.81 24.72 3.84
CA ARG A 48 67.88 24.95 4.96
C ARG A 48 66.42 25.08 4.54
N TYR A 49 66.15 25.69 3.38
CA TYR A 49 64.78 25.89 2.89
C TYR A 49 64.21 24.65 2.18
N ARG A 50 65.05 23.75 1.66
CA ARG A 50 64.62 22.47 1.07
C ARG A 50 63.90 21.59 2.09
N TYR A 51 64.49 21.39 3.26
CA TYR A 51 63.90 20.55 4.30
C TYR A 51 62.57 21.10 4.81
N LEU A 52 62.47 22.42 4.98
CA LEU A 52 61.23 23.09 5.40
C LEU A 52 60.12 22.97 4.33
N ALA A 53 60.45 23.17 3.06
CA ALA A 53 59.49 23.05 1.96
C ALA A 53 58.96 21.62 1.80
N VAL A 54 59.84 20.62 1.84
CA VAL A 54 59.45 19.20 1.78
C VAL A 54 58.60 18.79 2.98
N ALA A 55 58.93 19.26 4.19
CA ALA A 55 58.14 18.97 5.39
C ALA A 55 56.72 19.56 5.30
N LEU A 56 56.59 20.80 4.81
CA LEU A 56 55.29 21.45 4.60
C LEU A 56 54.47 20.72 3.54
N GLU A 57 55.10 20.34 2.44
CA GLU A 57 54.46 19.63 1.34
C GLU A 57 53.94 18.24 1.77
N LEU A 58 54.77 17.47 2.47
CA LEU A 58 54.35 16.18 3.03
C LEU A 58 53.23 16.33 4.06
N MET A 59 53.24 17.39 4.87
CA MET A 59 52.15 17.70 5.80
C MET A 59 50.84 17.94 5.04
N VAL A 60 50.87 18.75 3.98
CA VAL A 60 49.68 19.04 3.15
C VAL A 60 49.14 17.78 2.48
N LEU A 61 50.03 16.94 1.92
CA LEU A 61 49.67 15.71 1.24
C LEU A 61 49.09 14.64 2.19
N LEU A 62 49.50 14.63 3.45
CA LEU A 62 48.96 13.71 4.46
C LEU A 62 47.67 14.22 5.11
N VAL A 63 47.60 15.51 5.45
CA VAL A 63 46.50 16.09 6.23
C VAL A 63 45.24 16.31 5.39
N LEU A 64 45.35 16.76 4.13
CA LEU A 64 44.17 17.07 3.32
C LEU A 64 43.33 15.82 2.98
N PRO A 65 43.91 14.70 2.50
CA PRO A 65 43.13 13.50 2.21
C PRO A 65 42.55 12.87 3.49
N THR A 66 43.33 12.79 4.57
CA THR A 66 42.87 12.20 5.84
C THR A 66 41.73 13.01 6.44
N GLY A 67 41.83 14.35 6.45
CA GLY A 67 40.75 15.25 6.85
C GLY A 67 39.49 15.11 5.99
N TYR A 68 39.65 15.04 4.65
CA TYR A 68 38.54 14.81 3.73
C TYR A 68 37.83 13.47 3.98
N PHE A 69 38.58 12.36 4.10
CA PHE A 69 38.01 11.05 4.39
C PHE A 69 37.37 10.97 5.77
N ALA A 70 37.95 11.61 6.79
CA ALA A 70 37.38 11.67 8.13
C ALA A 70 36.05 12.42 8.15
N ASN A 71 35.99 13.60 7.52
CA ASN A 71 34.75 14.38 7.37
C ASN A 71 33.70 13.59 6.58
N HIS A 72 34.07 12.99 5.45
CA HIS A 72 33.12 12.22 4.64
C HIS A 72 32.60 10.98 5.39
N ARG A 73 33.46 10.26 6.12
CA ARG A 73 33.04 9.15 6.99
C ARG A 73 32.12 9.64 8.11
N SER A 74 32.44 10.76 8.74
CA SER A 74 31.60 11.36 9.79
C SER A 74 30.21 11.74 9.26
N GLN A 75 30.12 12.40 8.10
CA GLN A 75 28.83 12.72 7.47
C GLN A 75 28.03 11.47 7.11
N LYS A 76 28.69 10.44 6.55
CA LYS A 76 28.06 9.14 6.25
C LYS A 76 27.53 8.48 7.53
N GLN A 77 28.31 8.52 8.61
CA GLN A 77 27.92 7.95 9.89
C GLN A 77 26.74 8.72 10.50
N GLN A 78 26.79 10.05 10.49
CA GLN A 78 25.68 10.91 10.95
C GLN A 78 24.39 10.63 10.16
N ALA A 79 24.46 10.45 8.85
CA ALA A 79 23.31 10.10 8.03
C ALA A 79 22.72 8.72 8.39
N ILE A 80 23.59 7.73 8.63
CA ILE A 80 23.19 6.39 9.07
C ILE A 80 22.55 6.45 10.46
N ASP A 81 23.16 7.17 11.40
CA ASP A 81 22.68 7.30 12.78
C ASP A 81 21.35 8.05 12.83
N THR A 82 21.21 9.12 12.05
CA THR A 82 19.95 9.88 11.93
C THR A 82 18.84 9.02 11.35
N LYS A 83 19.15 8.26 10.27
CA LYS A 83 18.18 7.34 9.67
C LYS A 83 17.79 6.23 10.65
N ARG A 84 18.75 5.66 11.38
CA ARG A 84 18.50 4.64 12.40
C ARG A 84 17.63 5.18 13.52
N ALA A 85 17.92 6.36 14.04
CA ALA A 85 17.13 7.01 15.08
C ALA A 85 15.69 7.28 14.62
N THR A 86 15.51 7.74 13.38
CA THR A 86 14.17 7.96 12.78
C THR A 86 13.39 6.65 12.68
N MET A 87 14.02 5.57 12.19
CA MET A 87 13.38 4.25 12.08
C MET A 87 13.06 3.65 13.45
N THR A 88 13.91 3.85 14.45
CA THR A 88 13.64 3.43 15.84
C THR A 88 12.44 4.20 16.40
N LYS A 89 12.41 5.53 16.25
CA LYS A 89 11.28 6.36 16.67
C LYS A 89 9.97 5.93 15.99
N ALA A 90 10.00 5.67 14.68
CA ALA A 90 8.84 5.22 13.91
C ALA A 90 8.35 3.85 14.41
N LEU A 91 9.26 2.92 14.68
CA LEU A 91 8.92 1.61 15.23
C LEU A 91 8.29 1.71 16.62
N ASP A 92 8.88 2.50 17.52
CA ASP A 92 8.35 2.68 18.87
C ASP A 92 6.95 3.30 18.82
N ARG A 93 6.76 4.32 17.97
CA ARG A 93 5.44 4.93 17.75
C ARG A 93 4.42 3.93 17.18
N TYR A 94 4.83 3.12 16.20
CA TYR A 94 3.97 2.07 15.65
C TYR A 94 3.55 1.06 16.73
N HIS A 95 4.47 0.61 17.58
CA HIS A 95 4.14 -0.31 18.67
C HIS A 95 3.15 0.28 19.67
N GLU A 96 3.32 1.55 20.05
CA GLU A 96 2.37 2.27 20.92
C GLU A 96 0.97 2.31 20.29
N LEU A 97 0.87 2.64 19.00
CA LEU A 97 -0.41 2.66 18.27
C LEU A 97 -1.06 1.27 18.22
N CYS A 98 -0.25 0.21 18.08
CA CYS A 98 -0.73 -1.16 18.04
C CYS A 98 -1.35 -1.65 19.37
N GLU A 99 -1.04 -1.03 20.52
CA GLU A 99 -1.64 -1.42 21.81
C GLU A 99 -3.16 -1.20 21.82
N GLY A 100 -3.65 -0.20 21.08
CA GLY A 100 -5.08 0.10 20.94
C GLY A 100 -5.75 -0.55 19.72
N ALA A 101 -4.99 -1.27 18.90
CA ALA A 101 -5.47 -1.86 17.66
C ALA A 101 -6.24 -3.17 17.91
N GLY A 102 -7.19 -3.49 17.03
CA GLY A 102 -8.04 -4.66 17.18
C GLY A 102 -9.50 -4.40 16.84
N GLU A 103 -10.31 -5.45 17.00
CA GLU A 103 -11.76 -5.40 16.84
C GLU A 103 -12.41 -5.26 18.22
N LYS A 104 -13.37 -4.33 18.34
CA LYS A 104 -14.25 -4.16 19.49
C LYS A 104 -15.68 -4.26 19.00
N ILE A 105 -16.42 -5.27 19.48
CA ILE A 105 -17.84 -5.45 19.17
C ILE A 105 -18.61 -5.14 20.45
N TYR A 106 -19.42 -4.09 20.41
CA TYR A 106 -20.25 -3.65 21.53
C TYR A 106 -21.62 -4.32 21.50
N ARG A 107 -22.17 -4.50 20.30
CA ARG A 107 -23.50 -5.08 20.08
C ARG A 107 -23.58 -5.72 18.70
N THR A 108 -24.32 -6.82 18.62
CA THR A 108 -24.67 -7.48 17.36
C THR A 108 -26.15 -7.30 17.03
N VAL A 109 -26.50 -7.38 15.76
CA VAL A 109 -27.86 -7.19 15.25
C VAL A 109 -28.17 -8.29 14.23
N ASP A 110 -29.30 -8.94 14.41
CA ASP A 110 -29.83 -9.93 13.47
C ASP A 110 -30.81 -9.32 12.46
N ASP A 111 -31.07 -10.08 11.40
CA ASP A 111 -32.14 -9.80 10.44
C ASP A 111 -31.97 -8.49 9.65
N VAL A 112 -30.72 -8.14 9.33
CA VAL A 112 -30.39 -6.90 8.63
C VAL A 112 -30.59 -7.08 7.12
N GLU A 113 -31.47 -6.28 6.51
CA GLU A 113 -31.70 -6.35 5.06
C GLU A 113 -30.63 -5.64 4.23
N GLY A 114 -30.12 -4.52 4.71
CA GLY A 114 -29.14 -3.73 3.97
C GLY A 114 -28.33 -2.80 4.86
N VAL A 115 -27.23 -2.32 4.29
CA VAL A 115 -26.24 -1.51 4.98
C VAL A 115 -25.90 -0.28 4.16
N PHE A 116 -25.69 0.86 4.82
CA PHE A 116 -25.18 2.07 4.19
C PHE A 116 -23.66 2.16 4.36
N LEU A 117 -22.90 2.17 3.27
CA LEU A 117 -21.49 2.52 3.29
C LEU A 117 -21.39 4.05 3.21
N MET A 118 -21.30 4.68 4.38
CA MET A 118 -21.39 6.14 4.55
C MET A 118 -20.23 6.87 3.90
N LYS A 119 -19.03 6.33 4.11
CA LYS A 119 -17.78 6.86 3.61
C LYS A 119 -17.01 5.71 3.00
N LEU A 120 -16.46 5.92 1.82
CA LEU A 120 -15.52 5.01 1.20
C LEU A 120 -14.25 5.82 0.95
N GLU A 121 -13.16 5.41 1.59
CA GLU A 121 -11.89 6.15 1.49
C GLU A 121 -11.16 5.76 0.21
N PHE A 122 -11.34 6.59 -0.81
CA PHE A 122 -10.61 6.57 -2.08
C PHE A 122 -9.78 7.85 -2.23
N ASP A 123 -8.65 7.75 -2.92
CA ASP A 123 -7.92 8.92 -3.41
C ASP A 123 -8.58 9.39 -4.72
N GLU A 124 -9.34 10.49 -4.69
CA GLU A 124 -10.12 10.97 -5.85
C GLU A 124 -9.27 11.61 -6.97
N ASN A 125 -8.00 11.88 -6.69
CA ASN A 125 -7.08 12.51 -7.63
C ASN A 125 -5.99 11.51 -8.03
N SER A 126 -5.85 11.25 -9.33
CA SER A 126 -4.82 10.37 -9.91
C SER A 126 -3.38 10.82 -9.61
N ASP A 127 -3.17 12.06 -9.19
CA ASP A 127 -1.86 12.56 -8.77
C ASP A 127 -1.47 12.09 -7.35
N ILE A 128 -2.46 11.67 -6.55
CA ILE A 128 -2.25 11.15 -5.19
C ILE A 128 -1.87 9.68 -5.32
N ASN A 129 -0.58 9.40 -5.20
CA ASN A 129 -0.09 8.04 -5.11
C ASN A 129 0.23 7.66 -3.65
N GLN A 130 0.55 6.38 -3.44
CA GLN A 130 0.88 5.83 -2.13
C GLN A 130 2.05 6.50 -1.38
N TYR A 131 2.88 7.31 -2.04
CA TYR A 131 3.98 8.08 -1.45
C TYR A 131 3.56 9.49 -1.03
N SER A 132 2.34 9.92 -1.38
CA SER A 132 1.79 11.20 -0.96
C SER A 132 1.50 11.21 0.54
N SER A 133 1.77 12.35 1.18
CA SER A 133 1.37 12.61 2.56
C SER A 133 -0.14 12.77 2.72
N ASN A 134 -0.84 13.07 1.62
CA ASN A 134 -2.28 13.29 1.60
C ASN A 134 -3.06 12.05 1.14
N ALA A 135 -2.36 10.96 0.81
CA ALA A 135 -3.00 9.71 0.42
C ALA A 135 -3.73 9.10 1.61
N LYS A 136 -4.92 8.56 1.35
CA LYS A 136 -5.73 7.87 2.35
C LYS A 136 -5.01 6.68 2.95
N SER A 137 -5.37 6.34 4.18
CA SER A 137 -4.70 5.29 4.93
C SER A 137 -4.91 3.92 4.26
N PRO A 138 -3.86 3.24 3.80
CA PRO A 138 -3.98 1.98 3.08
C PRO A 138 -4.40 0.80 3.98
N TYR A 139 -4.62 0.99 5.28
CA TYR A 139 -5.04 -0.10 6.17
C TYR A 139 -6.49 -0.54 5.87
N GLU A 140 -7.47 0.35 6.04
CA GLU A 140 -8.87 0.13 5.67
C GLU A 140 -9.30 0.84 4.36
N SER A 141 -8.45 1.62 3.69
CA SER A 141 -8.78 2.18 2.38
C SER A 141 -8.97 1.09 1.32
N LEU A 142 -9.81 1.38 0.32
CA LEU A 142 -9.99 0.54 -0.86
C LEU A 142 -8.86 0.71 -1.89
N GLY A 143 -8.01 1.73 -1.71
CA GLY A 143 -6.89 2.05 -2.58
C GLY A 143 -7.13 3.30 -3.43
N ASP A 144 -6.18 3.54 -4.32
CA ASP A 144 -6.19 4.62 -5.32
C ASP A 144 -7.34 4.42 -6.33
N PHE A 145 -8.09 5.49 -6.62
CA PHE A 145 -9.16 5.49 -7.61
C PHE A 145 -8.63 6.09 -8.91
N ASP A 146 -8.28 5.24 -9.88
CA ASP A 146 -8.17 5.68 -11.27
C ASP A 146 -9.58 5.77 -11.88
N ARG A 147 -9.97 7.01 -12.17
CA ARG A 147 -11.22 7.44 -12.82
C ARG A 147 -11.48 6.78 -14.18
N SER A 148 -10.51 6.08 -14.75
CA SER A 148 -10.59 5.54 -16.11
C SER A 148 -11.40 4.24 -16.26
N GLY A 149 -11.68 3.50 -15.17
CA GLY A 149 -12.25 2.15 -15.26
C GLY A 149 -11.40 1.17 -16.09
N LEU A 150 -10.19 1.60 -16.47
CA LEU A 150 -9.29 0.94 -17.41
C LEU A 150 -7.99 0.68 -16.66
N TYR A 151 -7.94 -0.45 -15.96
CA TYR A 151 -6.66 -0.98 -15.48
C TYR A 151 -5.68 -1.09 -16.66
N LYS A 152 -4.67 -0.23 -16.67
CA LYS A 152 -3.33 -0.63 -17.13
C LYS A 152 -2.61 -1.22 -15.92
N ASN A 153 -2.72 -2.55 -15.85
CA ASN A 153 -2.03 -3.60 -15.11
C ASN A 153 -0.63 -3.35 -14.51
N ASN A 154 -0.36 -2.21 -13.88
CA ASN A 154 0.99 -1.87 -13.41
C ASN A 154 1.12 -1.92 -11.88
N HIS A 155 0.03 -2.12 -11.14
CA HIS A 155 0.06 -2.23 -9.68
C HIS A 155 -0.30 -3.66 -9.26
N GLU A 156 0.74 -4.43 -8.91
CA GLU A 156 0.71 -5.83 -8.45
C GLU A 156 -0.05 -6.06 -7.11
N THR A 157 -0.69 -5.03 -6.57
CA THR A 157 -1.61 -5.16 -5.45
C THR A 157 -3.04 -5.05 -5.92
N GLY A 158 -3.78 -6.17 -5.79
CA GLY A 158 -5.21 -6.24 -6.03
C GLY A 158 -5.99 -5.38 -5.03
N TYR A 159 -6.00 -4.07 -5.26
CA TYR A 159 -6.98 -3.18 -4.67
C TYR A 159 -8.35 -3.56 -5.22
N MET A 160 -9.33 -3.65 -4.32
CA MET A 160 -10.69 -4.02 -4.69
C MET A 160 -11.38 -2.79 -5.27
N SER A 161 -11.91 -2.88 -6.49
CA SER A 161 -12.69 -1.80 -7.09
C SER A 161 -13.91 -1.44 -6.24
N PHE A 162 -14.45 -0.24 -6.42
CA PHE A 162 -15.73 0.16 -5.80
C PHE A 162 -16.80 -0.92 -6.00
N ASP A 163 -17.04 -1.34 -7.25
CA ASP A 163 -17.97 -2.43 -7.57
C ASP A 163 -17.62 -3.76 -6.89
N GLY A 164 -16.33 -4.12 -6.87
CA GLY A 164 -15.87 -5.33 -6.18
C GLY A 164 -16.19 -5.29 -4.68
N TYR A 165 -16.04 -4.11 -4.08
CA TYR A 165 -16.33 -3.92 -2.66
C TYR A 165 -17.83 -3.96 -2.38
N ILE A 166 -18.65 -3.26 -3.15
CA ILE A 166 -20.11 -3.33 -3.06
C ILE A 166 -20.59 -4.79 -3.25
N ALA A 167 -20.07 -5.48 -4.27
CA ALA A 167 -20.42 -6.86 -4.55
C ALA A 167 -20.03 -7.82 -3.41
N SER A 168 -18.97 -7.52 -2.65
CA SER A 168 -18.55 -8.35 -1.51
C SER A 168 -19.65 -8.51 -0.45
N PHE A 169 -20.52 -7.51 -0.27
CA PHE A 169 -21.65 -7.53 0.65
C PHE A 169 -22.91 -8.21 0.10
N LEU A 170 -22.99 -8.38 -1.22
CA LEU A 170 -24.20 -8.84 -1.92
C LEU A 170 -24.09 -10.27 -2.44
N ARG A 171 -22.87 -10.83 -2.51
CA ARG A 171 -22.60 -12.18 -2.99
C ARG A 171 -22.96 -13.22 -1.93
N ASP A 172 -24.02 -13.96 -2.21
CA ASP A 172 -24.53 -15.05 -1.37
C ASP A 172 -23.80 -16.40 -1.58
N LYS A 173 -22.77 -16.46 -2.44
CA LYS A 173 -22.07 -17.70 -2.82
C LYS A 173 -20.56 -17.47 -3.00
N ALA A 174 -19.78 -18.45 -2.59
CA ALA A 174 -18.32 -18.46 -2.67
C ALA A 174 -17.77 -18.83 -4.07
N ILE A 175 -18.17 -18.12 -5.12
CA ILE A 175 -17.85 -18.50 -6.51
C ILE A 175 -16.84 -17.53 -7.10
N SER A 176 -15.82 -18.06 -7.79
CA SER A 176 -14.95 -17.24 -8.63
C SER A 176 -15.69 -16.81 -9.88
N ASP A 177 -15.76 -15.49 -10.11
CA ASP A 177 -16.34 -14.94 -11.33
C ASP A 177 -15.69 -15.54 -12.58
N ARG A 178 -16.52 -15.75 -13.61
CA ARG A 178 -16.14 -16.20 -14.97
C ARG A 178 -15.48 -17.57 -15.04
N SER A 179 -15.33 -18.26 -13.91
CA SER A 179 -14.84 -19.63 -13.85
C SER A 179 -16.00 -20.61 -14.04
N PRO A 180 -15.79 -21.71 -14.78
CA PRO A 180 -16.82 -22.73 -14.90
C PRO A 180 -17.04 -23.35 -13.52
N ILE A 181 -18.30 -23.44 -13.10
CA ILE A 181 -18.67 -24.11 -11.87
C ILE A 181 -18.37 -25.60 -12.04
N LYS A 182 -17.50 -26.14 -11.18
CA LYS A 182 -17.13 -27.57 -11.26
C LYS A 182 -18.19 -28.48 -10.65
N GLU A 183 -18.67 -28.09 -9.48
CA GLU A 183 -19.62 -28.87 -8.69
C GLU A 183 -20.60 -27.92 -8.00
N VAL A 184 -21.76 -27.69 -8.60
CA VAL A 184 -22.80 -26.79 -8.05
C VAL A 184 -23.18 -27.18 -6.63
N LYS A 185 -23.26 -28.49 -6.35
CA LYS A 185 -23.64 -29.01 -5.03
C LYS A 185 -22.66 -28.65 -3.90
N LYS A 186 -21.41 -28.30 -4.24
CA LYS A 186 -20.39 -27.88 -3.27
C LYS A 186 -20.35 -26.38 -3.07
N ILE A 187 -21.22 -25.62 -3.72
CA ILE A 187 -21.27 -24.16 -3.53
C ILE A 187 -21.84 -23.86 -2.15
N GLU A 188 -20.98 -23.38 -1.27
CA GLU A 188 -21.39 -22.94 0.06
C GLU A 188 -22.14 -21.61 -0.02
N PRO A 189 -23.35 -21.51 0.56
CA PRO A 189 -24.00 -20.23 0.76
C PRO A 189 -23.20 -19.39 1.75
N ARG A 190 -23.23 -18.08 1.56
CA ARG A 190 -22.61 -17.10 2.46
C ARG A 190 -23.63 -16.04 2.88
N PRO A 191 -23.51 -15.49 4.10
CA PRO A 191 -24.33 -14.35 4.50
C PRO A 191 -24.09 -13.19 3.54
N ALA A 192 -25.18 -12.60 3.06
CA ALA A 192 -25.15 -11.47 2.15
C ALA A 192 -26.38 -10.57 2.38
N PHE A 193 -26.18 -9.26 2.31
CA PHE A 193 -27.25 -8.29 2.39
C PHE A 193 -28.13 -8.36 1.13
N ARG A 194 -29.38 -7.90 1.25
CA ARG A 194 -30.28 -7.75 0.09
C ARG A 194 -29.88 -6.55 -0.76
N TYR A 195 -29.44 -5.47 -0.11
CA TYR A 195 -28.97 -4.27 -0.77
C TYR A 195 -27.85 -3.59 0.04
N VAL A 196 -27.06 -2.79 -0.67
CA VAL A 196 -26.08 -1.88 -0.08
C VAL A 196 -26.39 -0.50 -0.60
N GLU A 197 -26.43 0.50 0.27
CA GLU A 197 -26.41 1.88 -0.20
C GLU A 197 -25.01 2.45 -0.09
N ALA A 198 -24.60 3.25 -1.06
CA ALA A 198 -23.29 3.92 -1.07
C ALA A 198 -23.37 5.20 -1.89
N ILE A 199 -22.45 6.12 -1.62
CA ILE A 199 -22.21 7.30 -2.45
C ILE A 199 -21.31 6.85 -3.61
N ASP A 200 -21.80 6.98 -4.84
CA ASP A 200 -21.03 6.61 -6.03
C ASP A 200 -19.92 7.63 -6.27
N PRO A 201 -18.66 7.20 -6.43
CA PRO A 201 -17.53 8.11 -6.61
C PRO A 201 -17.55 8.85 -7.96
N ALA A 202 -18.31 8.38 -8.96
CA ALA A 202 -18.35 8.98 -10.29
C ALA A 202 -19.21 10.25 -10.33
N ASP A 203 -20.32 10.29 -9.59
CA ASP A 203 -21.29 11.40 -9.60
C ASP A 203 -21.59 11.97 -8.20
N HIS A 204 -21.01 11.41 -7.14
CA HIS A 204 -21.21 11.76 -5.73
C HIS A 204 -22.68 11.64 -5.27
N GLN A 205 -23.49 10.88 -5.98
CA GLN A 205 -24.87 10.61 -5.59
C GLN A 205 -24.98 9.30 -4.84
N ARG A 206 -25.93 9.25 -3.90
CA ARG A 206 -26.27 8.03 -3.19
C ARG A 206 -27.11 7.15 -4.09
N TYR A 207 -26.79 5.86 -4.14
CA TYR A 207 -27.62 4.84 -4.79
C TYR A 207 -27.80 3.61 -3.91
N ARG A 208 -28.86 2.86 -4.20
CA ARG A 208 -29.10 1.51 -3.70
C ARG A 208 -28.58 0.50 -4.71
N TYR A 209 -27.56 -0.24 -4.32
CA TYR A 209 -26.96 -1.32 -5.06
C TYR A 209 -27.60 -2.65 -4.67
N THR A 210 -27.93 -3.40 -5.70
CA THR A 210 -28.33 -4.81 -5.62
C THR A 210 -27.48 -5.59 -6.61
N GLY A 211 -27.58 -6.92 -6.59
CA GLY A 211 -26.87 -7.73 -7.56
C GLY A 211 -27.40 -9.14 -7.64
N SER A 212 -27.12 -9.76 -8.76
CA SER A 212 -27.46 -11.16 -9.01
C SER A 212 -26.35 -11.84 -9.79
N TRP A 213 -26.30 -13.16 -9.64
CA TRP A 213 -25.50 -13.98 -10.52
C TRP A 213 -26.14 -14.02 -11.90
N GLN A 214 -25.32 -13.90 -12.95
CA GLN A 214 -25.71 -13.97 -14.35
C GLN A 214 -24.86 -15.02 -15.05
N THR A 215 -25.46 -15.75 -16.00
CA THR A 215 -24.69 -16.65 -16.87
C THR A 215 -23.86 -15.83 -17.86
N VAL A 216 -22.66 -16.32 -18.18
CA VAL A 216 -21.76 -15.67 -19.12
C VAL A 216 -21.41 -16.64 -20.24
N ASP A 217 -21.71 -16.25 -21.49
CA ASP A 217 -21.25 -16.97 -22.68
C ASP A 217 -19.79 -16.60 -22.98
N THR A 218 -19.00 -17.61 -23.36
CA THR A 218 -17.68 -17.48 -23.95
C THR A 218 -17.59 -16.58 -25.18
N ASN A 219 -18.70 -16.29 -25.87
CA ASN A 219 -18.71 -15.40 -27.03
C ASN A 219 -19.17 -13.97 -26.70
N ASP A 220 -19.73 -13.73 -25.51
CA ASP A 220 -20.31 -12.44 -25.12
C ASP A 220 -19.79 -11.93 -23.76
N TRP A 221 -18.47 -12.03 -23.58
CA TRP A 221 -17.76 -11.57 -22.38
C TRP A 221 -17.97 -10.09 -22.07
N ASN A 222 -18.35 -9.30 -23.08
CA ASN A 222 -18.47 -7.86 -22.98
C ASN A 222 -19.94 -7.38 -22.95
N LYS A 223 -20.93 -8.28 -22.89
CA LYS A 223 -22.37 -7.91 -22.81
C LYS A 223 -22.61 -6.82 -21.76
N TRP A 224 -22.22 -7.14 -20.53
CA TRP A 224 -22.45 -6.28 -19.38
C TRP A 224 -21.62 -5.00 -19.42
N SER A 225 -20.37 -5.08 -19.92
CA SER A 225 -19.51 -3.90 -20.10
C SER A 225 -20.17 -2.89 -21.05
N LYS A 226 -20.66 -3.35 -22.21
CA LYS A 226 -21.32 -2.47 -23.19
C LYS A 226 -22.56 -1.79 -22.62
N LEU A 227 -23.35 -2.50 -21.81
CA LEU A 227 -24.54 -1.94 -21.17
C LEU A 227 -24.17 -0.90 -20.09
N ILE A 228 -23.13 -1.16 -19.31
CA ILE A 228 -22.59 -0.19 -18.35
C ILE A 228 -22.03 1.02 -19.09
N ASP A 229 -21.30 0.85 -20.18
CA ASP A 229 -20.81 1.95 -21.01
C ASP A 229 -21.95 2.79 -21.60
N GLN A 230 -23.07 2.13 -21.95
CA GLN A 230 -24.23 2.78 -22.56
C GLN A 230 -25.13 3.50 -21.55
N TRP A 231 -25.41 2.89 -20.39
CA TRP A 231 -26.40 3.37 -19.43
C TRP A 231 -25.84 3.70 -18.05
N GLY A 232 -24.57 3.41 -17.79
CA GLY A 232 -23.92 3.58 -16.49
C GLY A 232 -24.34 2.55 -15.44
N TYR A 233 -25.31 1.69 -15.73
CA TYR A 233 -25.79 0.61 -14.86
C TYR A 233 -26.55 -0.44 -15.66
N ILE A 234 -26.84 -1.58 -15.03
CA ILE A 234 -27.64 -2.65 -15.63
C ILE A 234 -29.02 -2.63 -14.98
N PRO A 235 -30.13 -2.41 -15.71
CA PRO A 235 -31.47 -2.47 -15.15
C PRO A 235 -31.78 -3.85 -14.56
N ARG A 236 -32.54 -3.89 -13.46
CA ARG A 236 -32.88 -5.16 -12.79
C ARG A 236 -33.70 -6.07 -13.71
N GLU A 237 -34.52 -5.49 -14.58
CA GLU A 237 -35.39 -6.18 -15.53
C GLU A 237 -34.61 -6.97 -16.60
N MET A 238 -33.33 -6.65 -16.80
CA MET A 238 -32.44 -7.35 -17.72
C MET A 238 -31.63 -8.46 -17.07
N GLN A 239 -31.74 -8.61 -15.75
CA GLN A 239 -31.10 -9.70 -15.04
C GLN A 239 -31.91 -10.97 -15.21
N GLU A 240 -31.24 -12.04 -15.63
CA GLU A 240 -31.86 -13.35 -15.82
C GLU A 240 -31.46 -14.28 -14.67
N PRO A 241 -32.37 -15.16 -14.20
CA PRO A 241 -32.02 -16.13 -13.18
C PRO A 241 -30.99 -17.14 -13.73
N VAL A 242 -29.99 -17.45 -12.92
CA VAL A 242 -29.00 -18.47 -13.27
C VAL A 242 -29.58 -19.87 -13.08
N ASN A 243 -29.51 -20.67 -14.14
CA ASN A 243 -29.66 -22.11 -14.01
C ASN A 243 -28.36 -22.71 -13.47
N TRP A 244 -28.37 -23.11 -12.20
CA TRP A 244 -27.20 -23.63 -11.49
C TRP A 244 -26.87 -25.07 -11.92
N ILE A 245 -26.15 -25.21 -13.03
CA ILE A 245 -25.66 -26.49 -13.55
C ILE A 245 -24.13 -26.50 -13.67
N ASP A 246 -23.53 -27.68 -13.63
CA ASP A 246 -22.08 -27.83 -13.77
C ASP A 246 -21.61 -27.37 -15.16
N GLY A 247 -20.42 -26.80 -15.22
CA GLY A 247 -19.79 -26.28 -16.44
C GLY A 247 -20.22 -24.87 -16.86
N VAL A 248 -21.31 -24.33 -16.30
CA VAL A 248 -21.74 -22.94 -16.58
C VAL A 248 -20.77 -21.96 -15.93
N ARG A 249 -20.49 -20.88 -16.67
CA ARG A 249 -19.76 -19.72 -16.17
C ARG A 249 -20.75 -18.69 -15.69
N VAL A 250 -20.47 -18.14 -14.52
CA VAL A 250 -21.30 -17.09 -13.92
C VAL A 250 -20.47 -15.87 -13.59
N GLN A 251 -21.11 -14.72 -13.58
CA GLN A 251 -20.54 -13.47 -13.08
C GLN A 251 -21.58 -12.81 -12.20
N PHE A 252 -21.15 -12.26 -11.06
CA PHE A 252 -22.02 -11.42 -10.26
C PHE A 252 -22.11 -10.02 -10.89
N VAL A 253 -23.33 -9.57 -11.15
CA VAL A 253 -23.62 -8.32 -11.84
C VAL A 253 -24.33 -7.38 -10.88
N LEU A 254 -23.79 -6.16 -10.75
CA LEU A 254 -24.40 -5.10 -9.95
C LEU A 254 -25.42 -4.31 -10.74
N THR A 255 -26.46 -3.88 -10.03
CA THR A 255 -27.44 -2.90 -10.46
C THR A 255 -27.53 -1.82 -9.40
N ARG A 256 -27.72 -0.57 -9.83
CA ARG A 256 -27.98 0.55 -8.93
C ARG A 256 -29.30 1.21 -9.29
N GLU A 257 -30.02 1.67 -8.27
CA GLU A 257 -31.25 2.45 -8.37
C GLU A 257 -31.18 3.63 -7.38
N PRO A 258 -32.00 4.68 -7.52
CA PRO A 258 -32.07 5.74 -6.52
C PRO A 258 -32.26 5.18 -5.09
N PRO A 259 -31.83 5.90 -4.05
CA PRO A 259 -31.96 5.44 -2.66
C PRO A 259 -33.41 5.05 -2.36
N GLY A 260 -33.59 3.88 -1.72
CA GLY A 260 -34.94 3.36 -1.48
C GLY A 260 -35.52 3.80 -0.14
N ASP A 261 -36.82 3.59 0.03
CA ASP A 261 -37.58 3.86 1.25
C ASP A 261 -38.09 2.52 1.84
N PRO A 262 -37.81 2.19 3.13
CA PRO A 262 -36.99 2.95 4.07
C PRO A 262 -35.49 2.89 3.76
N PRO A 263 -34.71 3.88 4.22
CA PRO A 263 -33.26 3.83 4.14
C PRO A 263 -32.69 2.74 5.07
N PRO A 264 -31.47 2.24 4.79
CA PRO A 264 -30.76 1.34 5.69
C PRO A 264 -30.65 1.94 7.09
N ARG A 265 -30.94 1.11 8.11
CA ARG A 265 -30.82 1.50 9.52
C ARG A 265 -29.37 1.54 9.99
N TYR A 266 -28.49 0.72 9.41
CA TYR A 266 -27.12 0.58 9.86
C TYR A 266 -26.15 1.18 8.85
N GLY A 267 -25.14 1.86 9.37
CA GLY A 267 -24.09 2.52 8.62
C GLY A 267 -22.73 1.92 8.89
N VAL A 268 -21.87 1.96 7.89
CA VAL A 268 -20.45 1.62 7.97
C VAL A 268 -19.67 2.86 7.55
N THR A 269 -18.73 3.30 8.38
CA THR A 269 -17.89 4.46 8.11
C THR A 269 -16.43 4.18 8.43
N TYR A 270 -15.56 5.01 7.87
CA TYR A 270 -14.12 4.89 7.95
C TYR A 270 -13.50 6.21 8.36
N ASP A 271 -12.45 6.18 9.17
CA ASP A 271 -11.65 7.36 9.48
C ASP A 271 -10.15 7.02 9.43
N ASP A 272 -9.38 7.81 8.68
CA ASP A 272 -7.91 7.90 8.82
C ASP A 272 -7.56 8.28 10.27
N LEU A 273 -6.59 7.58 10.85
CA LEU A 273 -6.14 7.80 12.23
C LEU A 273 -4.74 8.40 12.31
N GLU A 274 -3.92 8.25 11.27
CA GLU A 274 -2.55 8.74 11.33
C GLU A 274 -2.46 10.27 11.30
N THR A 275 -1.46 10.81 11.99
CA THR A 275 -1.06 12.20 11.85
C THR A 275 -0.14 12.40 10.63
N PRO A 276 0.00 13.63 10.11
CA PRO A 276 0.98 13.93 9.07
C PRO A 276 2.42 13.54 9.46
N GLU A 277 2.78 13.67 10.74
CA GLU A 277 4.09 13.27 11.26
C GLU A 277 4.27 11.74 11.24
N GLU A 278 3.23 10.99 11.60
CA GLU A 278 3.22 9.53 11.52
C GLU A 278 3.31 9.06 10.08
N ARG A 279 2.61 9.74 9.16
CA ARG A 279 2.69 9.46 7.72
C ARG A 279 4.10 9.67 7.17
N GLN A 280 4.81 10.70 7.60
CA GLN A 280 6.23 10.91 7.25
C GLN A 280 7.15 9.81 7.80
N MET A 281 6.77 9.20 8.93
CA MET A 281 7.42 8.01 9.50
C MET A 281 6.97 6.71 8.83
N TRP A 282 6.19 6.77 7.75
CA TRP A 282 5.62 5.62 7.07
C TRP A 282 4.76 4.72 7.95
N ILE A 283 4.02 5.35 8.85
CA ILE A 283 2.92 4.74 9.60
C ILE A 283 1.62 5.18 8.93
N ALA A 284 0.67 4.26 8.82
CA ALA A 284 -0.68 4.60 8.39
C ALA A 284 -1.69 3.80 9.20
N GLY A 285 -2.79 4.42 9.63
CA GLY A 285 -3.80 3.78 10.45
C GLY A 285 -5.20 4.19 10.08
N SER A 286 -6.17 3.31 10.29
CA SER A 286 -7.56 3.67 10.04
C SER A 286 -8.49 2.91 10.95
N SER A 287 -9.66 3.51 11.19
CA SER A 287 -10.76 2.87 11.89
C SER A 287 -11.88 2.52 10.92
N LEU A 288 -12.54 1.40 11.18
CA LEU A 288 -13.77 0.94 10.54
C LEU A 288 -14.84 0.83 11.62
N LYS A 289 -15.93 1.59 11.49
CA LYS A 289 -17.00 1.67 12.49
C LYS A 289 -18.32 1.21 11.89
N VAL A 290 -19.10 0.49 12.69
CA VAL A 290 -20.48 0.11 12.38
C VAL A 290 -21.40 0.82 13.37
N VAL A 291 -22.38 1.56 12.86
CA VAL A 291 -23.26 2.43 13.66
C VAL A 291 -24.74 2.18 13.37
N ASP A 292 -25.60 2.34 14.38
CA ASP A 292 -27.04 2.47 14.18
C ASP A 292 -27.36 3.93 13.83
N LEU A 293 -27.88 4.18 12.63
CA LEU A 293 -28.15 5.53 12.11
C LEU A 293 -29.39 6.17 12.76
N GLN A 294 -30.25 5.39 13.41
CA GLN A 294 -31.43 5.93 14.11
C GLN A 294 -31.08 6.40 15.51
N THR A 295 -30.21 5.66 16.22
CA THR A 295 -29.85 5.96 17.61
C THR A 295 -28.50 6.68 17.75
N GLY A 296 -27.64 6.61 16.74
CA GLY A 296 -26.24 7.05 16.81
C GLY A 296 -25.34 6.09 17.61
N GLU A 297 -25.82 4.90 17.96
CA GLU A 297 -25.07 3.91 18.74
C GLU A 297 -23.91 3.32 17.92
N LEU A 298 -22.71 3.26 18.51
CA LEU A 298 -21.57 2.54 17.94
C LEU A 298 -21.70 1.04 18.26
N LEU A 299 -21.96 0.23 17.24
CA LEU A 299 -22.15 -1.22 17.37
C LEU A 299 -20.82 -1.98 17.40
N GLY A 300 -19.83 -1.48 16.67
CA GLY A 300 -18.47 -2.00 16.73
C GLY A 300 -17.47 -1.12 15.99
N GLU A 301 -16.21 -1.25 16.38
CA GLU A 301 -15.08 -0.54 15.80
C GLU A 301 -13.90 -1.49 15.60
N ARG A 302 -13.24 -1.38 14.46
CA ARG A 302 -11.96 -2.03 14.18
C ARG A 302 -10.92 -0.97 13.89
N ILE A 303 -9.84 -0.98 14.66
CA ILE A 303 -8.70 -0.08 14.48
C ILE A 303 -7.51 -0.91 14.03
N GLY A 304 -6.72 -0.39 13.10
CA GLY A 304 -5.38 -0.92 12.91
C GLY A 304 -4.45 -0.02 12.12
N TYR A 305 -3.20 -0.47 12.07
CA TYR A 305 -2.06 0.30 11.58
C TYR A 305 -1.14 -0.56 10.72
N LEU A 306 -0.45 0.10 9.79
CA LEU A 306 0.65 -0.40 8.98
C LEU A 306 1.91 0.40 9.30
N HIS A 307 3.07 -0.24 9.24
CA HIS A 307 4.34 0.48 9.17
C HIS A 307 5.26 -0.09 8.09
N ASP A 308 5.87 0.81 7.33
CA ASP A 308 6.84 0.45 6.31
C ASP A 308 8.27 0.38 6.86
N ARG A 309 8.78 -0.83 7.11
CA ARG A 309 10.20 -1.04 7.49
C ARG A 309 11.22 -0.49 6.48
N GLY A 310 10.81 -0.29 5.23
CA GLY A 310 11.67 0.28 4.19
C GLY A 310 11.71 1.81 4.20
N GLY A 311 10.92 2.47 5.06
CA GLY A 311 10.76 3.93 5.09
C GLY A 311 10.38 4.50 3.73
N GLY A 312 9.50 3.82 3.00
CA GLY A 312 9.07 4.25 1.66
C GLY A 312 9.98 3.86 0.53
N SER A 313 11.00 3.03 0.76
CA SER A 313 11.92 2.63 -0.30
C SER A 313 11.17 1.94 -1.44
N ALA A 314 11.34 2.48 -2.65
CA ALA A 314 10.91 1.89 -3.92
C ALA A 314 11.99 1.00 -4.59
N ALA A 315 13.12 0.77 -3.90
CA ALA A 315 14.20 -0.05 -4.43
C ALA A 315 13.71 -1.48 -4.73
N ALA A 316 14.21 -2.06 -5.83
CA ALA A 316 13.81 -3.38 -6.29
C ALA A 316 12.28 -3.54 -6.48
N TYR A 317 11.62 -2.50 -7.01
CA TYR A 317 10.18 -2.49 -7.32
C TYR A 317 9.26 -2.64 -6.10
N ARG A 318 9.81 -2.41 -4.90
CA ARG A 318 9.08 -2.54 -3.65
C ARG A 318 7.93 -1.53 -3.54
N GLN A 319 6.76 -2.03 -3.18
CA GLN A 319 5.57 -1.25 -2.87
C GLN A 319 5.41 -1.20 -1.33
N PRO A 320 5.58 -0.03 -0.67
CA PRO A 320 5.65 0.07 0.78
C PRO A 320 4.48 -0.60 1.53
N TRP A 321 3.26 -0.17 1.24
CA TRP A 321 2.07 -0.64 1.98
C TRP A 321 1.72 -2.10 1.67
N SER A 322 1.94 -2.51 0.42
CA SER A 322 1.82 -3.91 0.00
C SER A 322 2.76 -4.80 0.80
N PHE A 323 4.01 -4.34 0.99
CA PHE A 323 5.00 -5.05 1.80
C PHE A 323 4.60 -5.08 3.28
N ALA A 324 4.09 -3.96 3.82
CA ALA A 324 3.64 -3.85 5.21
C ALA A 324 2.50 -4.84 5.55
N LYS A 325 1.63 -5.14 4.58
CA LYS A 325 0.56 -6.15 4.70
C LYS A 325 1.03 -7.61 4.61
N THR A 326 2.30 -7.88 4.32
CA THR A 326 2.82 -9.25 4.23
C THR A 326 3.19 -9.84 5.58
N GLU A 327 3.40 -11.16 5.65
CA GLU A 327 3.92 -11.84 6.86
C GLU A 327 5.29 -11.31 7.32
N ARG A 328 6.07 -10.74 6.39
CA ARG A 328 7.38 -10.12 6.67
C ARG A 328 7.27 -8.61 6.92
N GLY A 329 6.08 -8.05 6.76
CA GLY A 329 5.73 -6.65 6.99
C GLY A 329 5.31 -6.39 8.43
N TRP A 330 4.84 -5.16 8.67
CA TRP A 330 4.26 -4.73 9.94
C TRP A 330 2.83 -4.25 9.72
N SER A 331 1.88 -5.06 10.19
CA SER A 331 0.46 -4.72 10.28
C SER A 331 -0.09 -5.18 11.62
N CYS A 332 -0.93 -4.36 12.24
CA CYS A 332 -1.62 -4.69 13.48
C CYS A 332 -3.08 -4.20 13.44
N PRO A 333 -4.07 -5.08 13.58
CA PRO A 333 -4.00 -6.54 13.41
C PRO A 333 -3.35 -7.01 12.09
N ALA A 334 -2.85 -8.24 12.09
CA ALA A 334 -2.28 -8.85 10.90
C ALA A 334 -3.34 -9.06 9.80
N GLN A 335 -3.11 -8.51 8.61
CA GLN A 335 -4.10 -8.50 7.52
C GLN A 335 -4.22 -9.81 6.72
N ARG A 336 -3.24 -10.72 6.81
CA ARG A 336 -3.19 -11.96 6.00
C ARG A 336 -3.90 -13.17 6.62
N VAL A 337 -4.57 -12.99 7.75
CA VAL A 337 -5.29 -14.09 8.40
C VAL A 337 -6.73 -14.13 7.86
N VAL A 338 -7.19 -15.33 7.46
CA VAL A 338 -8.58 -15.57 7.03
C VAL A 338 -9.54 -15.10 8.13
N GLY A 339 -10.58 -14.32 7.79
CA GLY A 339 -11.54 -13.76 8.77
C GLY A 339 -11.23 -12.34 9.26
N HIS A 340 -10.25 -11.67 8.67
CA HIS A 340 -9.91 -10.26 8.93
C HIS A 340 -10.30 -9.30 7.79
N SER A 341 -11.09 -9.76 6.80
CA SER A 341 -11.57 -8.83 5.77
C SER A 341 -12.54 -7.80 6.37
N LYS A 342 -12.67 -6.63 5.74
CA LYS A 342 -13.62 -5.57 6.15
C LYS A 342 -15.04 -6.12 6.26
N HIS A 343 -15.42 -6.87 5.25
CA HIS A 343 -16.71 -7.53 5.15
C HIS A 343 -16.95 -8.50 6.31
N ASP A 344 -15.97 -9.36 6.64
CA ASP A 344 -16.12 -10.33 7.72
C ASP A 344 -16.33 -9.66 9.08
N PHE A 345 -15.62 -8.56 9.36
CA PHE A 345 -15.84 -7.77 10.57
C PHE A 345 -17.25 -7.21 10.65
N ILE A 346 -17.76 -6.64 9.55
CA ILE A 346 -19.11 -6.10 9.49
C ILE A 346 -20.14 -7.22 9.69
N LEU A 347 -19.93 -8.39 9.10
CA LEU A 347 -20.80 -9.55 9.28
C LEU A 347 -20.78 -10.15 10.69
N LYS A 348 -19.72 -9.95 11.49
CA LYS A 348 -19.74 -10.31 12.93
C LYS A 348 -20.70 -9.43 13.74
N ILE A 349 -21.04 -8.24 13.23
CA ILE A 349 -21.86 -7.23 13.90
C ILE A 349 -23.29 -7.24 13.35
N LEU A 350 -23.42 -7.19 12.02
CA LEU A 350 -24.69 -7.13 11.30
C LEU A 350 -24.91 -8.46 10.59
N HIS A 351 -25.75 -9.33 11.16
CA HIS A 351 -26.10 -10.59 10.55
C HIS A 351 -27.19 -10.34 9.49
N PRO A 352 -26.93 -10.61 8.21
CA PRO A 352 -27.90 -10.41 7.16
C PRO A 352 -29.12 -11.32 7.34
N ARG A 353 -30.30 -10.80 6.97
CA ARG A 353 -31.52 -11.60 6.87
C ARG A 353 -31.28 -12.82 5.99
N SER A 354 -31.61 -14.02 6.47
CA SER A 354 -31.50 -15.23 5.67
C SER A 354 -32.35 -15.07 4.39
N ARG A 355 -31.74 -15.33 3.24
CA ARG A 355 -32.50 -15.59 2.03
C ARG A 355 -32.98 -17.03 2.14
N GLU A 356 -34.15 -17.25 2.73
CA GLU A 356 -34.83 -18.53 2.57
C GLU A 356 -34.88 -18.83 1.08
N SER A 357 -34.43 -20.03 0.71
CA SER A 357 -34.48 -20.54 -0.66
C SER A 357 -35.94 -20.55 -1.12
N GLN A 358 -36.35 -19.51 -1.84
CA GLN A 358 -37.56 -19.54 -2.66
C GLN A 358 -37.35 -20.50 -3.83
#